data_AF-A0A4Y2TAD3-F1
#
_entry.id   AF-A0A4Y2TAD3-F1
#
_cell.length_a   1.000
_cell.length_b   1.000
_cell.length_c   1.000
_cell.angle_alpha   90.00
_cell.angle_beta   90.00
_cell.angle_gamma   90.00
#
_symmetry.space_group_name_H-M   'P 1'
#
loop_
_entity.id
_entity.type
_entity.pdbx_description
1 polymer ?
#
loop_
_entity_poly.entity_id
_entity_poly.type
_entity_poly.pdbx_seq_one_letter_code
_entity_poly.pdbx_strand_id
1 'polypeptide(L)'
;MILIKENLFHLIEDDTPSQPDEKYIKKDRQVRAIINICIEDSQIIHIKYETTAKATWNKLKAIHERSNLSSKLLLLGKLYATKMSEDGNMNEHIAQMLELIDKLKAVGEEIKYDHIAALLLVPVPKSYESLITGSRS
;
A
#
# COMPACT_ATOMS: atom_id res chain seq x y z
N MET A 1 11.74 -9.65 -12.17
CA MET A 1 12.11 -10.72 -13.13
C MET A 1 13.62 -10.83 -13.38
N ILE A 2 14.40 -9.74 -13.30
CA ILE A 2 15.86 -9.73 -13.58
C ILE A 2 16.68 -10.59 -12.60
N LEU A 3 16.47 -10.46 -11.28
CA LEU A 3 17.23 -11.23 -10.28
C LEU A 3 16.96 -12.75 -10.30
N ILE A 4 15.74 -13.15 -10.69
CA ILE A 4 15.37 -14.56 -10.87
C ILE A 4 16.04 -15.11 -12.13
N LYS A 5 16.06 -14.33 -13.22
CA LYS A 5 16.74 -14.70 -14.47
C LYS A 5 18.26 -14.89 -14.29
N GLU A 6 18.88 -14.05 -13.46
CA GLU A 6 20.32 -14.13 -13.16
C GLU A 6 20.66 -15.18 -12.09
N ASN A 7 19.67 -15.91 -11.55
CA ASN A 7 19.83 -16.86 -10.45
C ASN A 7 20.51 -16.25 -9.20
N LEU A 8 20.18 -14.99 -8.90
CA LEU A 8 20.75 -14.21 -7.79
C LEU A 8 19.73 -13.95 -6.67
N PHE A 9 18.47 -14.38 -6.84
CA PHE A 9 17.39 -14.13 -5.88
C PHE A 9 17.68 -14.69 -4.47
N HIS A 10 18.39 -15.82 -4.38
CA HIS A 10 18.80 -16.42 -3.10
C HIS A 10 19.57 -15.45 -2.19
N LEU A 11 20.33 -14.48 -2.75
CA LEU A 11 21.16 -13.54 -1.97
C LEU A 11 20.36 -12.47 -1.21
N ILE A 12 19.08 -12.29 -1.55
CA ILE A 12 18.18 -11.37 -0.85
C ILE A 12 17.18 -12.09 0.07
N GLU A 13 17.10 -13.42 -0.04
CA GLU A 13 16.18 -14.28 0.72
C GLU A 13 16.92 -15.01 1.85
N ASP A 14 18.03 -15.68 1.53
CA ASP A 14 18.85 -16.46 2.46
C ASP A 14 19.60 -15.57 3.44
N ASP A 15 19.98 -16.12 4.61
CA ASP A 15 20.79 -15.37 5.59
C ASP A 15 22.19 -15.08 5.08
N THR A 16 22.66 -13.87 5.39
CA THR A 16 24.02 -13.45 5.05
C THR A 16 25.01 -14.37 5.77
N PRO A 17 25.92 -15.03 5.05
CA PRO A 17 26.88 -15.95 5.66
C PRO A 17 27.79 -15.21 6.63
N SER A 18 28.10 -15.84 7.77
CA SER A 18 28.95 -15.26 8.82
C SER A 18 30.39 -15.00 8.33
N GLN A 19 30.87 -15.79 7.37
CA GLN A 19 32.13 -15.58 6.66
C GLN A 19 31.85 -15.62 5.15
N PRO A 20 31.60 -14.48 4.51
CA PRO A 20 31.35 -14.41 3.08
C PRO A 20 32.64 -14.68 2.30
N ASP A 21 32.58 -15.59 1.32
CA ASP A 21 33.67 -15.82 0.38
C ASP A 21 33.72 -14.72 -0.71
N GLU A 22 34.82 -14.65 -1.45
CA GLU A 22 35.00 -13.65 -2.52
C GLU A 22 33.92 -13.77 -3.61
N LYS A 23 33.42 -15.00 -3.84
CA LYS A 23 32.35 -15.28 -4.80
C LYS A 23 31.01 -14.69 -4.35
N TYR A 24 30.67 -14.81 -3.07
CA TYR A 24 29.50 -14.21 -2.45
C TYR A 24 29.60 -12.69 -2.54
N ILE A 25 30.73 -12.09 -2.14
CA ILE A 25 30.93 -10.64 -2.16
C ILE A 25 30.73 -10.08 -3.57
N LYS A 26 31.24 -10.77 -4.59
CA LYS A 26 31.08 -10.36 -5.99
C LYS A 26 29.61 -10.39 -6.43
N LYS A 27 28.88 -11.45 -6.08
CA LYS A 27 27.45 -11.58 -6.41
C LYS A 27 26.58 -10.61 -5.61
N ASP A 28 26.88 -10.39 -4.33
CA ASP A 28 26.20 -9.40 -3.49
C ASP A 28 26.30 -7.99 -4.09
N ARG A 29 27.51 -7.60 -4.52
CA ARG A 29 27.72 -6.33 -5.22
C ARG A 29 26.92 -6.25 -6.54
N GLN A 30 26.85 -7.34 -7.29
CA GLN A 30 26.08 -7.41 -8.53
C GLN A 30 24.59 -7.20 -8.27
N VAL A 31 24.03 -7.85 -7.23
CA VAL A 31 22.62 -7.68 -6.86
C VAL A 31 22.34 -6.24 -6.41
N ARG A 32 23.22 -5.65 -5.61
CA ARG A 32 23.08 -4.24 -5.17
C ARG A 32 23.10 -3.28 -6.36
N ALA A 33 23.97 -3.50 -7.35
CA ALA A 33 23.98 -2.71 -8.57
C ALA A 33 22.68 -2.87 -9.38
N ILE A 34 22.17 -4.09 -9.52
CA ILE A 34 20.88 -4.35 -10.18
C ILE A 34 19.74 -3.64 -9.46
N ILE A 35 19.70 -3.71 -8.11
CA ILE A 35 18.69 -2.99 -7.31
C ILE A 35 18.79 -1.49 -7.57
N ASN A 36 19.98 -0.90 -7.52
CA ASN A 36 20.17 0.54 -7.78
C ASN A 36 19.70 0.96 -9.18
N ILE A 37 19.87 0.12 -10.20
CA ILE A 37 19.42 0.41 -11.58
C ILE A 37 17.89 0.28 -11.70
N CYS A 38 17.26 -0.56 -10.88
CA CYS A 38 15.82 -0.80 -10.94
C CYS A 38 14.97 0.19 -10.13
N ILE A 39 15.59 1.04 -9.30
CA ILE A 39 14.88 2.01 -8.46
C ILE A 39 15.15 3.44 -8.94
N GLU A 40 14.24 4.35 -8.62
CA GLU A 40 14.44 5.78 -8.89
C GLU A 40 15.54 6.38 -8.01
N ASP A 41 16.24 7.39 -8.52
CA ASP A 41 17.30 8.12 -7.81
C ASP A 41 16.84 8.67 -6.45
N SER A 42 15.55 9.01 -6.34
CA SER A 42 14.90 9.45 -5.11
C SER A 42 14.97 8.42 -3.98
N GLN A 43 15.03 7.13 -4.31
CA GLN A 43 15.05 6.02 -3.35
C GLN A 43 16.48 5.62 -2.94
N ILE A 44 17.50 5.97 -3.75
CA ILE A 44 18.91 5.62 -3.49
C ILE A 44 19.39 6.19 -2.16
N ILE A 45 18.90 7.37 -1.76
CA ILE A 45 19.27 8.02 -0.49
C ILE A 45 18.96 7.15 0.74
N HIS A 46 17.94 6.30 0.65
CA HIS A 46 17.47 5.47 1.75
C HIS A 46 18.25 4.16 1.90
N ILE A 47 18.94 3.72 0.85
CA ILE A 47 19.63 2.43 0.80
C ILE A 47 21.15 2.53 0.64
N LYS A 48 21.70 3.73 0.35
CA LYS A 48 23.12 3.96 0.06
C LYS A 48 24.09 3.54 1.17
N TYR A 49 23.63 3.42 2.41
CA TYR A 49 24.45 3.01 3.56
C TYR A 49 24.43 1.51 3.81
N GLU A 50 23.58 0.75 3.11
CA GLU A 50 23.46 -0.69 3.30
C GLU A 50 24.64 -1.42 2.64
N THR A 51 25.24 -2.35 3.39
CA THR A 51 26.48 -3.02 3.00
C THR A 51 26.27 -4.35 2.28
N THR A 52 25.09 -4.95 2.41
CA THR A 52 24.71 -6.23 1.79
C THR A 52 23.44 -6.10 0.96
N ALA A 53 23.32 -6.92 -0.07
CA ALA A 53 22.14 -6.99 -0.94
C ALA A 53 20.86 -7.27 -0.14
N LYS A 54 20.94 -8.18 0.84
CA LYS A 54 19.83 -8.49 1.75
C LYS A 54 19.40 -7.28 2.56
N ALA A 55 20.35 -6.54 3.16
CA ALA A 55 20.02 -5.35 3.94
C ALA A 55 19.42 -4.25 3.05
N THR A 56 19.97 -4.03 1.86
CA THR A 56 19.40 -3.15 0.83
C THR A 56 17.96 -3.51 0.49
N TRP A 57 17.69 -4.79 0.22
CA TRP A 57 16.35 -5.29 -0.13
C TRP A 57 15.36 -5.16 1.03
N ASN A 58 15.76 -5.53 2.24
CA ASN A 58 14.92 -5.42 3.44
C ASN A 58 14.58 -3.97 3.76
N LYS A 59 15.54 -3.05 3.60
CA LYS A 59 15.30 -1.63 3.81
C LYS A 59 14.28 -1.08 2.83
N LEU A 60 14.41 -1.44 1.55
CA LEU A 60 13.47 -1.06 0.51
C LEU A 60 12.07 -1.62 0.83
N LYS A 61 11.99 -2.91 1.17
CA LYS A 61 10.73 -3.56 1.57
C LYS A 61 10.06 -2.83 2.74
N ALA A 62 10.80 -2.52 3.80
CA ALA A 62 10.28 -1.80 4.96
C ALA A 62 9.77 -0.39 4.63
N ILE A 63 10.45 0.34 3.73
CA ILE A 63 10.02 1.68 3.29
C ILE A 63 8.72 1.58 2.50
N HIS A 64 8.65 0.66 1.55
CA HIS A 64 7.45 0.46 0.73
C HIS A 64 6.28 -0.08 1.57
N GLU A 65 6.51 -0.98 2.52
CA GLU A 65 5.50 -1.44 3.47
C GLU A 65 4.99 -0.29 4.35
N ARG A 66 5.89 0.54 4.89
CA ARG A 66 5.50 1.70 5.71
C ARG A 66 4.73 2.73 4.87
N SER A 67 5.15 2.99 3.64
CA SER A 67 4.47 3.87 2.70
C SER A 67 3.07 3.34 2.37
N ASN A 68 2.95 2.04 2.11
CA ASN A 68 1.69 1.37 1.86
C ASN A 68 0.75 1.46 3.07
N LEU A 69 1.26 1.20 4.28
CA LEU A 69 0.50 1.30 5.53
C LEU A 69 0.02 2.73 5.81
N SER A 70 0.89 3.72 5.61
CA SER A 70 0.56 5.13 5.79
C SER A 70 -0.50 5.59 4.79
N SER A 71 -0.37 5.17 3.53
CA SER A 71 -1.33 5.45 2.46
C SER A 71 -2.68 4.80 2.75
N LYS A 72 -2.68 3.53 3.19
CA LYS A 72 -3.87 2.81 3.65
C LYS A 72 -4.57 3.53 4.81
N LEU A 73 -3.83 3.90 5.85
CA LEU A 73 -4.40 4.61 7.01
C LEU A 73 -4.98 5.98 6.62
N LEU A 74 -4.31 6.72 5.75
CA LEU A 74 -4.81 7.99 5.22
C LEU A 74 -6.12 7.80 4.44
N LEU A 75 -6.18 6.79 3.57
CA LEU A 75 -7.38 6.49 2.78
C LEU A 75 -8.54 6.01 3.66
N LEU A 76 -8.28 5.16 4.66
CA LEU A 76 -9.28 4.75 5.66
C LEU A 76 -9.77 5.96 6.46
N GLY A 77 -8.86 6.82 6.92
CA GLY A 77 -9.21 8.05 7.64
C GLY A 77 -10.11 8.96 6.80
N LYS A 78 -9.81 9.12 5.50
CA LYS A 78 -10.67 9.86 4.56
C LYS A 78 -12.03 9.19 4.44
N LEU A 79 -12.08 7.88 4.20
CA LEU A 79 -13.34 7.14 4.05
C LEU A 79 -14.26 7.27 5.26
N TYR A 80 -13.72 7.15 6.48
CA TYR A 80 -14.51 7.30 7.72
C TYR A 80 -14.90 8.77 8.01
N ALA A 81 -14.13 9.73 7.51
CA ALA A 81 -14.44 11.16 7.65
C ALA A 81 -15.39 11.68 6.57
N THR A 82 -15.56 10.96 5.46
CA THR A 82 -16.48 11.31 4.37
C THR A 82 -17.92 11.26 4.88
N LYS A 83 -18.49 12.44 5.12
CA LYS A 83 -19.92 12.64 5.44
C LYS A 83 -20.59 13.39 4.30
N MET A 84 -21.86 13.07 4.04
CA MET A 84 -22.67 13.81 3.07
C MET A 84 -23.07 15.14 3.70
N SER A 85 -22.85 16.24 2.99
CA SER A 85 -23.36 17.56 3.40
C SER A 85 -24.89 17.59 3.33
N GLU A 86 -25.54 18.38 4.19
CA GLU A 86 -27.02 18.49 4.24
C GLU A 86 -27.63 18.91 2.88
N ASP A 87 -26.86 19.65 2.07
CA ASP A 87 -27.24 20.13 0.73
C ASP A 87 -26.59 19.31 -0.40
N GLY A 88 -25.92 18.20 -0.07
CA GLY A 88 -25.09 17.43 -0.99
C GLY A 88 -25.88 16.53 -1.94
N ASN A 89 -25.27 16.20 -3.08
CA ASN A 89 -25.81 15.22 -4.02
C ASN A 89 -25.41 13.79 -3.60
N MET A 90 -26.40 12.92 -3.39
CA MET A 90 -26.20 11.52 -2.99
C MET A 90 -25.34 10.76 -4.02
N ASN A 91 -25.52 11.01 -5.31
CA ASN A 91 -24.76 10.33 -6.36
C ASN A 91 -23.27 10.72 -6.35
N GLU A 92 -22.97 12.00 -6.08
CA GLU A 92 -21.58 12.47 -5.95
C GLU A 92 -20.92 11.88 -4.70
N HIS A 93 -21.67 11.77 -3.60
CA HIS A 93 -21.20 11.16 -2.37
C HIS A 93 -20.87 9.66 -2.53
N ILE A 94 -21.76 8.91 -3.19
CA ILE A 94 -21.52 7.50 -3.53
C ILE A 94 -20.29 7.36 -4.44
N ALA A 95 -20.17 8.21 -5.45
CA ALA A 95 -19.02 8.19 -6.37
C ALA A 95 -17.69 8.43 -5.62
N GLN A 96 -17.65 9.39 -4.69
CA GLN A 96 -16.46 9.66 -3.87
C GLN A 96 -16.09 8.49 -2.96
N MET A 97 -17.07 7.83 -2.34
CA MET A 97 -16.81 6.64 -1.53
C MET A 97 -16.31 5.46 -2.37
N LEU A 98 -16.92 5.21 -3.53
CA LEU A 98 -16.47 4.15 -4.44
C LEU A 98 -15.05 4.41 -4.95
N GLU A 99 -14.69 5.67 -5.24
CA GLU A 99 -13.33 6.05 -5.62
C GLU A 99 -12.32 5.78 -4.47
N LEU A 100 -12.69 6.07 -3.22
CA LEU A 100 -11.86 5.77 -2.05
C LEU A 100 -11.69 4.26 -1.83
N ILE A 101 -12.76 3.48 -2.03
CA ILE A 101 -12.73 2.02 -1.93
C ILE A 101 -11.83 1.42 -3.02
N ASP A 102 -11.91 1.93 -4.25
CA ASP A 102 -11.05 1.48 -5.35
C ASP A 102 -9.57 1.80 -5.09
N LYS A 103 -9.28 2.99 -4.56
CA LYS A 103 -7.93 3.37 -4.10
C LYS A 103 -7.43 2.48 -2.97
N LEU A 104 -8.30 2.07 -2.03
CA LEU A 104 -7.95 1.13 -0.97
C LEU A 104 -7.62 -0.26 -1.53
N LYS A 105 -8.39 -0.72 -2.51
CA LYS A 105 -8.12 -1.98 -3.21
C LYS A 105 -6.77 -1.96 -3.93
N ALA A 106 -6.42 -0.83 -4.55
CA ALA A 106 -5.13 -0.65 -5.23
C ALA A 106 -3.92 -0.73 -4.28
N VAL A 107 -4.08 -0.36 -2.99
CA VAL A 107 -3.04 -0.49 -1.95
C VAL A 107 -3.10 -1.84 -1.19
N GLY A 108 -3.93 -2.77 -1.68
CA GLY A 108 -4.06 -4.13 -1.13
C GLY A 108 -5.00 -4.24 0.06
N GLU A 109 -5.87 -3.26 0.29
CA GLU A 109 -6.91 -3.34 1.32
C GLU A 109 -8.30 -3.55 0.72
N GLU A 110 -8.93 -4.65 1.08
CA GLU A 110 -10.29 -4.97 0.64
C GLU A 110 -11.29 -4.72 1.77
N ILE A 111 -12.22 -3.78 1.53
CA ILE A 111 -13.32 -3.53 2.45
C ILE A 111 -14.47 -4.47 2.10
N LYS A 112 -14.95 -5.22 3.09
CA LYS A 112 -16.14 -6.07 2.94
C LYS A 112 -17.36 -5.26 2.55
N TYR A 113 -18.18 -5.81 1.65
CA TYR A 113 -19.43 -5.19 1.18
C TYR A 113 -20.37 -4.76 2.32
N ASP A 114 -20.47 -5.55 3.39
CA ASP A 114 -21.31 -5.20 4.55
C ASP A 114 -20.86 -3.91 5.25
N HIS A 115 -19.54 -3.68 5.32
CA HIS A 115 -18.99 -2.43 5.88
C HIS A 115 -19.19 -1.26 4.93
N ILE A 116 -19.10 -1.48 3.61
CA ILE A 116 -19.40 -0.46 2.60
C ILE A 116 -20.87 -0.02 2.72
N ALA A 117 -21.80 -0.98 2.85
CA ALA A 117 -23.22 -0.69 3.06
C ALA A 117 -23.45 0.11 4.35
N ALA A 118 -22.78 -0.25 5.45
CA ALA A 118 -22.86 0.51 6.70
C ALA A 118 -22.29 1.93 6.55
N LEU A 119 -21.14 2.09 5.89
CA LEU A 119 -20.51 3.39 5.60
C LEU A 119 -21.37 4.29 4.71
N LEU A 120 -22.20 3.71 3.83
CA LEU A 120 -23.17 4.42 3.01
C LEU A 120 -24.43 4.86 3.78
N LEU A 121 -24.77 4.17 4.86
CA LEU A 121 -25.97 4.43 5.68
C LEU A 121 -25.74 5.50 6.76
N VAL A 122 -24.51 5.64 7.26
CA VAL A 122 -24.11 6.61 8.30
C VAL A 122 -24.17 8.09 7.87
N PRO A 123 -23.92 8.49 6.60
CA PRO A 123 -23.83 9.90 6.22
C PRO A 123 -25.18 10.53 5.86
N VAL A 124 -26.28 9.79 5.89
CA VAL A 124 -27.55 10.25 5.32
C VAL A 124 -28.11 11.41 6.16
N PRO A 125 -28.28 12.62 5.61
CA PRO A 125 -28.86 13.72 6.37
C PRO A 125 -30.27 13.37 6.83
N LYS A 126 -30.70 13.91 7.98
CA LYS A 126 -31.98 13.61 8.64
C LYS A 126 -33.21 13.76 7.72
N SER A 127 -33.09 14.53 6.65
CA SER A 127 -34.10 14.67 5.59
C SER A 127 -34.46 13.36 4.87
N TYR A 128 -33.57 12.36 4.86
CA TYR A 128 -33.76 11.07 4.21
C TYR A 128 -34.03 9.91 5.21
N GLU A 129 -33.91 10.13 6.53
CA GLU A 129 -34.29 9.13 7.54
C GLU A 129 -35.78 8.76 7.46
N SER A 130 -36.64 9.71 7.06
CA SER A 130 -38.09 9.49 6.90
C SER A 130 -38.43 8.56 5.74
N LEU A 131 -37.62 8.53 4.67
CA LEU A 131 -37.83 7.66 3.52
C LEU A 131 -37.42 6.21 3.82
N ILE A 132 -36.42 6.01 4.67
CA ILE A 132 -35.94 4.67 5.05
C ILE A 132 -36.90 4.02 6.06
N THR A 133 -37.49 4.81 6.96
CA THR A 133 -38.47 4.33 7.95
C THR A 133 -39.88 4.14 7.40
N GLY A 134 -40.25 4.81 6.29
CA GLY A 134 -41.55 4.65 5.62
C GLY A 134 -41.76 3.34 4.85
N SER A 135 -40.73 2.49 4.71
CA SER A 135 -40.85 1.17 4.06
C SER A 135 -41.10 0.00 5.02
N ARG A 136 -41.31 0.30 6.31
CA ARG A 136 -41.60 -0.68 7.37
C ARG A 136 -43.03 -0.61 7.94
N SER A 137 -43.95 0.11 7.29
CA SER A 137 -45.38 0.10 7.63
C SER A 137 -46.17 -0.85 6.73
#